data_AF-A0A7K8YC81-F1
#
_entry.id   AF-A0A7K8YC81-F1
#
_cell.length_a   1.000
_cell.length_b   1.000
_cell.length_c   1.000
_cell.angle_alpha   90.00
_cell.angle_beta   90.00
_cell.angle_gamma   90.00
#
_symmetry.space_group_name_H-M   'P 1'
#
loop_
_entity.id
_entity.type
_entity.pdbx_description
1 polymer ?
#
loop_
_entity_poly.entity_id
_entity_poly.type
_entity_poly.pdbx_seq_one_letter_code
_entity_poly.pdbx_strand_id
1 'polypeptide(L)'
;KRTMTVIEKNGYPDSVYMNAAKIFQGIHTEKSKDRMLVRYGSNLESPMLPFKDEHCRRASYELAFSALKYQDLLEEMLLDSGVYPCHSIVDELTSLLVVMLYDLQGRKFEAWKIFDEEEHVAEVQEVGHYLYRYMTKLAAALARCRIKHDALSIEYFVPETIWRQEQR
;
A
#
# COMPACT_ATOMS: atom_id res chain seq x y z
N LYS A 1 -20.37 5.81 29.22
CA LYS A 1 -18.94 5.64 28.89
C LYS A 1 -18.87 4.65 27.73
N ARG A 2 -18.61 5.13 26.51
CA ARG A 2 -18.60 4.31 25.29
C ARG A 2 -17.23 3.67 25.20
N THR A 3 -17.16 2.36 25.38
CA THR A 3 -15.91 1.59 25.25
C THR A 3 -15.50 1.65 23.78
N MET A 4 -14.52 2.49 23.45
CA MET A 4 -13.85 2.46 22.15
C MET A 4 -13.02 1.19 22.13
N THR A 5 -13.56 0.12 21.56
CA THR A 5 -12.75 -1.03 21.15
C THR A 5 -11.80 -0.53 20.07
N VAL A 6 -10.55 -0.29 20.45
CA VAL A 6 -9.45 -0.17 19.48
C VAL A 6 -9.39 -1.53 18.79
N ILE A 7 -10.01 -1.62 17.62
CA ILE A 7 -9.83 -2.76 16.74
C ILE A 7 -8.35 -2.70 16.36
N GLU A 8 -7.52 -3.58 16.96
CA GLU A 8 -6.18 -3.82 16.45
C GLU A 8 -6.35 -4.11 14.96
N LYS A 9 -5.86 -3.20 14.13
CA LYS A 9 -5.96 -3.35 12.68
C LYS A 9 -4.93 -4.42 12.31
N ASN A 10 -5.35 -5.68 12.32
CA ASN A 10 -4.55 -6.77 11.77
C ASN A 10 -4.43 -6.57 10.25
N GLY A 11 -3.39 -7.14 9.64
CA GLY A 11 -3.25 -7.13 8.18
C GLY A 11 -4.42 -7.83 7.49
N TYR A 12 -4.58 -7.59 6.19
CA TYR A 12 -5.61 -8.24 5.38
C TYR A 12 -5.20 -9.67 4.96
N PRO A 13 -6.18 -10.50 4.59
CA PRO A 13 -5.94 -11.74 3.85
C PRO A 13 -5.09 -11.55 2.58
N ASP A 14 -4.27 -12.55 2.22
CA ASP A 14 -3.43 -12.54 1.01
C ASP A 14 -4.27 -12.28 -0.25
N SER A 15 -5.44 -12.90 -0.35
CA SER A 15 -6.38 -12.69 -1.45
C SER A 15 -6.86 -11.23 -1.59
N VAL A 16 -7.00 -10.51 -0.47
CA VAL A 16 -7.40 -9.11 -0.46
C VAL A 16 -6.26 -8.23 -0.99
N TYR A 17 -5.02 -8.49 -0.57
CA TYR A 17 -3.85 -7.77 -1.10
C TYR A 17 -3.66 -8.00 -2.60
N MET A 18 -3.77 -9.25 -3.06
CA MET A 18 -3.62 -9.57 -4.49
C MET A 18 -4.67 -8.87 -5.34
N ASN A 19 -5.93 -8.89 -4.91
CA ASN A 19 -7.01 -8.22 -5.63
C ASN A 19 -6.89 -6.70 -5.57
N ALA A 20 -6.50 -6.14 -4.43
CA ALA A 20 -6.25 -4.70 -4.30
C ALA A 20 -5.09 -4.24 -5.19
N ALA A 21 -4.01 -5.02 -5.27
CA ALA A 21 -2.88 -4.76 -6.16
C ALA A 21 -3.30 -4.74 -7.64
N LYS A 22 -4.15 -5.68 -8.06
CA LYS A 22 -4.70 -5.74 -9.43
C LYS A 22 -5.60 -4.54 -9.74
N ILE A 23 -6.49 -4.18 -8.80
CA ILE A 23 -7.33 -3.00 -8.95
C ILE A 23 -6.47 -1.74 -9.06
N PHE A 24 -5.51 -1.56 -8.15
CA PHE A 24 -4.57 -0.44 -8.15
C PHE A 24 -3.78 -0.38 -9.46
N GLN A 25 -3.26 -1.50 -9.95
CA GLN A 25 -2.53 -1.60 -11.22
C GLN A 25 -3.34 -1.09 -12.41
N GLY A 26 -4.67 -1.26 -12.40
CA GLY A 26 -5.55 -0.79 -13.47
C GLY A 26 -5.93 0.68 -13.40
N ILE A 27 -5.72 1.36 -12.26
CA ILE A 27 -6.20 2.73 -12.00
C ILE A 27 -5.11 3.70 -11.54
N HIS A 28 -3.87 3.23 -11.32
CA HIS A 28 -2.80 4.10 -10.86
C HIS A 28 -2.50 5.19 -11.88
N THR A 29 -1.98 6.31 -11.38
CA THR A 29 -1.55 7.39 -12.26
C THR A 29 -0.22 7.00 -12.88
N GLU A 30 -0.19 6.73 -14.19
CA GLU A 30 1.05 6.52 -14.91
C GLU A 30 1.74 7.88 -15.14
N LYS A 31 2.99 7.99 -14.66
CA LYS A 31 3.79 9.21 -14.79
C LYS A 31 4.63 9.14 -16.07
N SER A 32 4.84 10.30 -16.71
CA SER A 32 5.77 10.38 -17.86
C SER A 32 7.17 9.95 -17.44
N LYS A 33 7.99 9.48 -18.39
CA LYS A 33 9.35 8.97 -18.11
C LYS A 33 10.22 9.94 -17.31
N ASP A 34 10.06 11.25 -17.51
CA ASP A 34 10.83 12.29 -16.79
C ASP A 34 10.37 12.51 -15.33
N ARG A 35 9.21 11.98 -14.95
CA ARG A 35 8.61 12.12 -13.60
C ARG A 35 8.34 10.78 -12.92
N MET A 36 8.74 9.68 -13.55
CA MET A 36 8.53 8.33 -13.05
C MET A 36 9.44 8.07 -11.86
N LEU A 37 8.86 8.01 -10.66
CA LEU A 37 9.57 7.72 -9.42
C LEU A 37 9.71 6.22 -9.19
N VAL A 38 8.68 5.46 -9.56
CA VAL A 38 8.58 4.02 -9.33
C VAL A 38 8.08 3.36 -10.62
N ARG A 39 8.60 2.18 -10.95
CA ARG A 39 8.21 1.40 -12.14
C ARG A 39 7.17 0.36 -11.76
N TYR A 40 6.00 0.46 -12.39
CA TYR A 40 4.95 -0.56 -12.31
C TYR A 40 5.06 -1.49 -13.52
N GLY A 41 5.11 -2.79 -13.27
CA GLY A 41 5.13 -3.80 -14.32
C GLY A 41 3.81 -3.86 -15.09
N SER A 42 3.85 -4.40 -16.31
CA SER A 42 2.72 -4.50 -17.23
C SER A 42 1.74 -5.65 -16.92
N ASN A 43 1.54 -5.95 -15.64
CA ASN A 43 0.95 -7.21 -15.15
C ASN A 43 -0.57 -7.39 -15.36
N LEU A 44 -1.13 -6.74 -16.38
CA LEU A 44 -2.55 -6.79 -16.75
C LEU A 44 -3.07 -8.19 -17.12
N GLU A 45 -2.18 -9.16 -17.40
CA GLU A 45 -2.60 -10.46 -17.94
C GLU A 45 -3.01 -11.50 -16.89
N SER A 46 -2.73 -11.28 -15.59
CA SER A 46 -3.12 -12.25 -14.55
C SER A 46 -4.57 -11.99 -14.04
N PRO A 47 -5.50 -12.96 -14.15
CA PRO A 47 -6.89 -12.75 -13.76
C PRO A 47 -7.02 -12.52 -12.25
N MET A 48 -7.92 -11.65 -11.80
CA MET A 48 -8.20 -11.46 -10.37
C MET A 48 -8.56 -12.77 -9.68
N LEU A 49 -8.15 -12.92 -8.41
CA LEU A 49 -8.56 -14.07 -7.62
C LEU A 49 -10.05 -13.94 -7.32
N PRO A 50 -10.82 -15.05 -7.35
CA PRO A 50 -12.23 -15.02 -7.00
C PRO A 50 -12.40 -14.48 -5.58
N PHE A 51 -13.34 -13.56 -5.41
CA PHE A 51 -13.66 -13.02 -4.08
C PHE A 51 -14.32 -14.11 -3.23
N LYS A 52 -13.77 -14.36 -2.04
CA LYS A 52 -14.35 -15.30 -1.08
C LYS A 52 -15.76 -14.88 -0.66
N ASP A 53 -15.94 -13.59 -0.37
CA ASP A 53 -17.20 -12.99 0.03
C ASP A 53 -17.24 -11.48 -0.28
N GLU A 54 -18.40 -10.86 -0.03
CA GLU A 54 -18.63 -9.42 -0.27
C GLU A 54 -17.73 -8.52 0.57
N HIS A 55 -17.37 -8.94 1.79
CA HIS A 55 -16.50 -8.18 2.66
C HIS A 55 -15.06 -8.18 2.12
N CYS A 56 -14.54 -9.32 1.66
CA CYS A 56 -13.25 -9.39 0.95
C CYS A 56 -13.25 -8.51 -0.30
N ARG A 57 -14.34 -8.53 -1.08
CA ARG A 57 -14.49 -7.68 -2.26
C ARG A 57 -14.40 -6.20 -1.90
N ARG A 58 -15.19 -5.76 -0.93
CA ARG A 58 -15.21 -4.38 -0.45
C ARG A 58 -13.84 -3.96 0.09
N ALA A 59 -13.21 -4.80 0.91
CA ALA A 59 -11.88 -4.55 1.47
C ALA A 59 -10.82 -4.38 0.36
N SER A 60 -10.85 -5.19 -0.70
CA SER A 60 -9.91 -5.04 -1.82
C SER A 60 -10.05 -3.69 -2.54
N TYR A 61 -11.28 -3.24 -2.79
CA TYR A 61 -11.53 -1.93 -3.40
C TYR A 61 -11.12 -0.79 -2.46
N GLU A 62 -11.56 -0.82 -1.21
CA GLU A 62 -11.21 0.20 -0.22
C GLU A 62 -9.70 0.34 -0.07
N LEU A 63 -8.98 -0.78 0.01
CA LEU A 63 -7.54 -0.80 0.13
C LEU A 63 -6.85 -0.23 -1.12
N ALA A 64 -7.28 -0.63 -2.31
CA ALA A 64 -6.72 -0.13 -3.58
C ALA A 64 -6.93 1.38 -3.75
N PHE A 65 -8.15 1.87 -3.55
CA PHE A 65 -8.47 3.29 -3.66
C PHE A 65 -7.79 4.12 -2.57
N SER A 66 -7.66 3.57 -1.36
CA SER A 66 -6.94 4.26 -0.29
C SER A 66 -5.46 4.38 -0.62
N ALA A 67 -4.83 3.31 -1.15
CA ALA A 67 -3.45 3.38 -1.61
C ALA A 67 -3.28 4.38 -2.77
N LEU A 68 -4.23 4.41 -3.72
CA LEU A 68 -4.24 5.37 -4.84
C LEU A 68 -4.26 6.82 -4.35
N LYS A 69 -5.05 7.13 -3.32
CA LYS A 69 -5.13 8.47 -2.71
C LYS A 69 -3.75 8.98 -2.26
N TYR A 70 -2.86 8.08 -1.89
CA TYR A 70 -1.52 8.39 -1.37
C TYR A 70 -0.40 7.88 -2.28
N GLN A 71 -0.66 7.61 -3.56
CA GLN A 71 0.32 7.06 -4.49
C GLN A 71 1.64 7.85 -4.48
N ASP A 72 1.58 9.18 -4.60
CA ASP A 72 2.78 10.03 -4.61
C ASP A 72 3.61 9.92 -3.32
N LEU A 73 2.95 9.91 -2.17
CA LEU A 73 3.61 9.74 -0.87
C LEU A 73 4.26 8.36 -0.75
N LEU A 74 3.56 7.29 -1.17
CA LEU A 74 4.06 5.92 -1.07
C LEU A 74 5.28 5.72 -1.99
N GLU A 75 5.25 6.28 -3.19
CA GLU A 75 6.39 6.28 -4.12
C GLU A 75 7.58 7.07 -3.56
N GLU A 76 7.34 8.25 -2.99
CA GLU A 76 8.39 9.06 -2.34
C GLU A 76 9.00 8.32 -1.15
N MET A 77 8.19 7.65 -0.32
CA MET A 77 8.68 6.84 0.79
C MET A 77 9.59 5.69 0.32
N LEU A 78 9.22 5.00 -0.76
CA LEU A 78 10.03 3.92 -1.33
C LEU A 78 11.41 4.43 -1.77
N LEU A 79 11.46 5.58 -2.47
CA LEU A 79 12.71 6.18 -2.90
C LEU A 79 13.55 6.74 -1.76
N ASP A 80 12.95 7.54 -0.88
CA ASP A 80 13.62 8.21 0.22
C ASP A 80 14.16 7.21 1.26
N SER A 81 13.54 6.05 1.39
CA SER A 81 14.05 4.97 2.25
C SER A 81 15.37 4.36 1.75
N GLY A 82 15.72 4.55 0.47
CA GLY A 82 16.86 3.93 -0.19
C GLY A 82 16.77 2.41 -0.34
N VAL A 83 15.56 1.84 -0.23
CA VAL A 83 15.34 0.39 -0.38
C VAL A 83 14.74 0.01 -1.75
N TYR A 84 14.29 1.01 -2.51
CA TYR A 84 13.80 0.89 -3.88
C TYR A 84 14.72 1.68 -4.85
N PRO A 85 15.02 1.19 -6.08
CA PRO A 85 14.52 -0.04 -6.68
C PRO A 85 15.06 -1.29 -6.00
N CYS A 86 14.20 -2.28 -5.83
CA CYS A 86 14.56 -3.54 -5.20
C CYS A 86 14.86 -4.58 -6.26
N HIS A 87 16.09 -5.11 -6.30
CA HIS A 87 16.43 -6.18 -7.25
C HIS A 87 15.73 -7.52 -6.97
N SER A 88 15.22 -7.74 -5.75
CA SER A 88 14.47 -8.96 -5.42
C SER A 88 12.99 -8.86 -5.74
N ILE A 89 12.41 -7.65 -5.80
CA ILE A 89 11.00 -7.46 -6.17
C ILE A 89 10.96 -7.05 -7.64
N VAL A 90 10.42 -7.91 -8.49
CA VAL A 90 10.25 -7.59 -9.92
C VAL A 90 9.19 -6.47 -10.08
N ASP A 91 9.32 -5.64 -11.11
CA ASP A 91 8.43 -4.48 -11.34
C ASP A 91 6.93 -4.88 -11.33
N GLU A 92 6.64 -6.12 -11.73
CA GLU A 92 5.36 -6.83 -11.66
C GLU A 92 4.68 -6.81 -10.28
N LEU A 93 5.46 -6.76 -9.20
CA LEU A 93 4.98 -6.78 -7.82
C LEU A 93 4.93 -5.39 -7.19
N THR A 94 5.33 -4.34 -7.91
CA THR A 94 5.32 -2.97 -7.38
C THR A 94 3.93 -2.54 -6.91
N SER A 95 2.87 -2.86 -7.65
CA SER A 95 1.49 -2.54 -7.22
C SER A 95 1.12 -3.22 -5.90
N LEU A 96 1.57 -4.46 -5.70
CA LEU A 96 1.39 -5.18 -4.44
C LEU A 96 2.19 -4.53 -3.32
N LEU A 97 3.45 -4.17 -3.59
CA LEU A 97 4.32 -3.45 -2.65
C LEU A 97 3.70 -2.14 -2.17
N VAL A 98 3.18 -1.31 -3.09
CA VAL A 98 2.57 -0.02 -2.75
C VAL A 98 1.32 -0.19 -1.90
N VAL A 99 0.45 -1.14 -2.27
CA VAL A 99 -0.77 -1.42 -1.52
C VAL A 99 -0.46 -1.95 -0.11
N MET A 100 0.47 -2.89 0.01
CA MET A 100 0.89 -3.42 1.32
C MET A 100 1.63 -2.38 2.16
N LEU A 101 2.39 -1.46 1.54
CA LEU A 101 3.03 -0.35 2.25
C LEU A 101 2.01 0.61 2.84
N TYR A 102 0.93 0.91 2.11
CA TYR A 102 -0.17 1.71 2.63
C TYR A 102 -0.83 1.09 3.87
N ASP A 103 -1.04 -0.23 3.85
CA ASP A 103 -1.56 -0.93 5.02
C ASP A 103 -0.55 -0.90 6.19
N LEU A 104 0.73 -1.20 5.92
CA LEU A 104 1.79 -1.23 6.93
C LEU A 104 1.92 0.10 7.67
N GLN A 105 1.90 1.23 6.96
CA GLN A 105 1.97 2.55 7.62
C GLN A 105 0.71 2.80 8.47
N GLY A 106 -0.46 2.34 8.01
CA GLY A 106 -1.73 2.48 8.75
C GLY A 106 -1.73 1.68 10.05
N ARG A 107 -0.98 0.57 10.08
CA ARG A 107 -0.70 -0.24 11.29
C ARG A 107 0.52 0.26 12.08
N LYS A 108 0.97 1.50 11.83
CA LYS A 108 2.12 2.14 12.51
C LYS A 108 3.41 1.31 12.43
N PHE A 109 3.61 0.58 11.32
CA PHE A 109 4.77 -0.29 11.14
C PHE A 109 4.87 -1.38 12.20
N GLU A 110 3.73 -1.94 12.62
CA GLU A 110 3.72 -3.16 13.42
C GLU A 110 3.79 -4.40 12.51
N ALA A 111 4.41 -5.47 13.01
CA ALA A 111 4.59 -6.70 12.26
C ALA A 111 3.24 -7.37 11.95
N TRP A 112 3.19 -8.09 10.84
CA TRP A 112 2.04 -8.91 10.47
C TRP A 112 1.95 -10.13 11.41
N LYS A 113 0.77 -10.37 12.00
CA LYS A 113 0.43 -11.67 12.58
C LYS A 113 0.00 -12.58 11.43
N ILE A 114 0.83 -13.57 11.08
CA ILE A 114 0.50 -14.61 10.10
C ILE A 114 -0.69 -15.42 10.67
N PHE A 115 -1.77 -15.54 9.90
CA PHE A 115 -2.89 -16.41 10.25
C PHE A 115 -2.61 -17.80 9.66
N ASP A 116 -2.36 -18.78 10.52
CA ASP A 116 -2.00 -20.17 10.15
C ASP A 116 -3.07 -20.91 9.32
N GLU A 117 -4.30 -20.39 9.27
CA GLU A 117 -5.45 -21.06 8.66
C GLU A 117 -5.72 -20.64 7.20
N GLU A 118 -4.95 -19.71 6.64
CA GLU A 118 -5.21 -19.15 5.31
C GLU A 118 -4.22 -19.63 4.23
N GLU A 119 -4.72 -19.88 3.02
CA GLU A 119 -3.90 -20.21 1.86
C GLU A 119 -2.98 -19.03 1.52
N HIS A 120 -1.69 -19.21 1.77
CA HIS A 120 -0.67 -18.18 1.56
C HIS A 120 -0.30 -18.05 0.09
N VAL A 121 -0.24 -16.80 -0.38
CA VAL A 121 0.18 -16.46 -1.74
C VAL A 121 1.65 -16.06 -1.70
N ALA A 122 2.49 -16.74 -2.50
CA ALA A 122 3.95 -16.59 -2.45
C ALA A 122 4.40 -15.12 -2.65
N GLU A 123 3.76 -14.40 -3.57
CA GLU A 123 4.03 -13.01 -3.87
C GLU A 123 3.74 -12.08 -2.68
N VAL A 124 2.65 -12.35 -1.94
CA VAL A 124 2.30 -11.58 -0.74
C VAL A 124 3.31 -11.82 0.37
N GLN A 125 3.75 -13.07 0.55
CA GLN A 125 4.78 -13.41 1.53
C GLN A 125 6.12 -12.75 1.17
N GLU A 126 6.53 -12.80 -0.11
CA GLU A 126 7.76 -12.17 -0.58
C GLU A 126 7.78 -10.66 -0.31
N VAL A 127 6.72 -9.95 -0.72
CA VAL A 127 6.58 -8.52 -0.48
C VAL A 127 6.48 -8.22 1.02
N GLY A 128 5.75 -9.05 1.78
CA GLY A 128 5.63 -8.94 3.23
C GLY A 128 6.98 -9.06 3.94
N HIS A 129 7.80 -10.04 3.57
CA HIS A 129 9.16 -10.20 4.11
C HIS A 129 10.08 -9.04 3.76
N TYR A 130 9.98 -8.52 2.54
CA TYR A 130 10.73 -7.33 2.13
C TYR A 130 10.35 -6.11 2.98
N LEU A 131 9.05 -5.84 3.11
CA LEU A 131 8.54 -4.73 3.91
C LEU A 131 8.94 -4.85 5.38
N TYR A 132 8.85 -6.06 5.94
CA TYR A 132 9.29 -6.34 7.31
C TYR A 132 10.78 -6.09 7.50
N ARG A 133 11.63 -6.59 6.58
CA ARG A 133 13.08 -6.39 6.62
C ARG A 133 13.47 -4.91 6.62
N TYR A 134 12.72 -4.07 5.91
CA TYR A 134 13.03 -2.64 5.75
C TYR A 134 12.11 -1.69 6.52
N MET A 135 11.28 -2.24 7.39
CA MET A 135 10.24 -1.54 8.14
C MET A 135 10.74 -0.26 8.82
N THR A 136 11.88 -0.31 9.51
CA THR A 136 12.49 0.85 10.17
C THR A 136 12.90 1.94 9.19
N LYS A 137 13.44 1.57 8.02
CA LYS A 137 13.84 2.54 6.98
C LYS A 137 12.62 3.22 6.36
N LEU A 138 11.55 2.45 6.13
CA LEU A 138 10.28 2.94 5.60
C LEU A 138 9.57 3.86 6.60
N ALA A 139 9.58 3.52 7.89
CA ALA A 139 9.06 4.37 8.95
C ALA A 139 9.83 5.70 9.05
N ALA A 140 11.16 5.64 8.96
CA ALA A 140 12.01 6.83 8.92
C ALA A 140 11.75 7.69 7.67
N ALA A 141 11.52 7.07 6.50
CA ALA A 141 11.18 7.77 5.28
C ALA A 141 9.85 8.52 5.40
N LEU A 142 8.80 7.87 5.94
CA LEU A 142 7.53 8.56 6.22
C LEU A 142 7.73 9.74 7.18
N ALA A 143 8.52 9.58 8.24
CA ALA A 143 8.81 10.66 9.17
C ALA A 143 9.50 11.84 8.49
N ARG A 144 10.49 11.58 7.62
CA ARG A 144 11.15 12.63 6.84
C ARG A 144 10.21 13.31 5.86
N CYS A 145 9.37 12.56 5.15
CA CYS A 145 8.33 13.12 4.27
C CYS A 145 7.42 14.07 5.07
N ARG A 146 6.96 13.65 6.26
CA ARG A 146 6.11 14.48 7.12
C ARG A 146 6.80 15.77 7.57
N ILE A 147 8.07 15.70 7.98
CA ILE A 147 8.84 16.90 8.38
C ILE A 147 9.03 17.84 7.17
N LYS A 148 9.41 17.30 6.01
CA LYS A 148 9.65 18.05 4.78
C LYS A 148 8.42 18.84 4.33
N HIS A 149 7.23 18.31 4.54
CA HIS A 149 5.95 18.90 4.13
C HIS A 149 5.16 19.56 5.28
N ASP A 150 5.76 19.68 6.48
CA ASP A 150 5.10 20.18 7.70
C ASP A 150 3.74 19.49 7.99
N ALA A 151 3.69 18.18 7.75
CA ALA A 151 2.46 17.40 7.77
C ALA A 151 2.27 16.60 9.06
N LEU A 152 1.17 16.87 9.77
CA LEU A 152 0.81 16.19 11.02
C LEU A 152 0.30 14.76 10.81
N SER A 153 -0.24 14.44 9.63
CA SER A 153 -0.69 13.11 9.25
C SER A 153 -0.51 12.89 7.75
N ILE A 154 -0.76 11.67 7.25
CA ILE A 154 -0.72 11.41 5.81
C ILE A 154 -1.84 12.13 5.05
N GLU A 155 -2.90 12.58 5.72
CA GLU A 155 -4.07 13.24 5.10
C GLU A 155 -3.70 14.55 4.39
N TYR A 156 -2.58 15.16 4.76
CA TYR A 156 -2.02 16.34 4.11
C TYR A 156 -1.40 16.06 2.74
N PHE A 157 -1.14 14.79 2.41
CA PHE A 157 -0.55 14.38 1.13
C PHE A 157 -1.60 13.98 0.09
N VAL A 158 -2.88 14.07 0.44
CA VAL A 158 -3.97 13.82 -0.50
C VAL A 158 -3.93 14.89 -1.60
N PRO A 159 -4.10 14.52 -2.88
CA PRO A 159 -4.20 15.49 -3.98
C PRO A 159 -5.22 16.60 -3.69
N GLU A 160 -4.86 17.85 -4.00
CA GLU A 160 -5.73 19.01 -3.78
C GLU A 160 -7.12 18.87 -4.43
N THR A 161 -7.21 18.16 -5.54
CA THR A 161 -8.45 17.90 -6.27
C THR A 161 -9.47 17.15 -5.41
N ILE A 162 -9.01 16.24 -4.54
CA ILE A 162 -9.84 15.47 -3.62
C ILE A 162 -10.20 16.33 -2.40
N TRP A 163 -9.24 17.08 -1.85
CA TRP A 163 -9.49 18.03 -0.74
C TRP A 163 -10.63 19.01 -1.02
N ARG A 164 -10.71 19.54 -2.26
CA ARG A 164 -11.77 20.49 -2.64
C ARG A 164 -13.15 19.85 -2.76
N GLN A 165 -13.23 18.54 -2.96
CA GLN A 165 -14.50 17.80 -3.03
C GLN A 165 -15.02 17.44 -1.63
N GLU A 166 -14.14 17.20 -0.67
CA GLU A 166 -14.48 16.80 0.71
C GLU A 166 -15.03 17.97 1.56
N GLN A 167 -14.89 19.22 1.10
CA GLN A 167 -15.36 20.45 1.77
C GLN A 167 -16.71 20.99 1.24
N ARG A 168 -17.41 20.24 0.38
CA ARG A 168 -18.74 20.58 -0.15
C ARG A 168 -19.82 19.75 0.50
#